data_AF-A0A2N0FYW5-F1
#
_entry.id   AF-A0A2N0FYW5-F1
#
_cell.length_a   1.000
_cell.length_b   1.000
_cell.length_c   1.000
_cell.angle_alpha   90.00
_cell.angle_beta   90.00
_cell.angle_gamma   90.00
#
_symmetry.space_group_name_H-M   'P 1'
#
loop_
_entity.id
_entity.type
_entity.pdbx_description
1 polymer ?
#
loop_
_entity_poly.entity_id
_entity_poly.type
_entity_poly.pdbx_seq_one_letter_code
_entity_poly.pdbx_strand_id
1 'polypeptide(L)'
;MKKLIDNIANWLVGLKERKDTIDQDTTTFLKRGNNFLLVWSLFFGSIFIYFSVDLYLKDGKLLSSLIPLLLFVLILFVGVISDAYRKKLKQRNRNTRMKLVGFNMDFNERILERIFNPLIRYEYLDENLTTFGHFHDVMVLDFDEHVSVLHFSCTQAELKYILEKFKPFKKGLGLAAFERSGKIYNKGKLISAESLSKSYNKNPPTKEFENLIDSFFDFLGDI
;
A
#
# COMPACT_ATOMS: atom_id res chain seq x y z
N MET A 1 -31.10 -1.39 -51.88
CA MET A 1 -31.33 -2.00 -50.55
C MET A 1 -30.11 -1.98 -49.64
N LYS A 2 -28.94 -2.52 -50.04
CA LYS A 2 -27.71 -2.52 -49.19
C LYS A 2 -27.33 -1.14 -48.62
N LYS A 3 -27.26 -0.09 -49.47
CA LYS A 3 -26.97 1.29 -49.02
C LYS A 3 -27.92 1.86 -47.95
N LEU A 4 -29.19 1.46 -47.95
CA LEU A 4 -30.18 1.93 -46.99
C LEU A 4 -29.98 1.25 -45.62
N ILE A 5 -29.67 -0.05 -45.64
CA ILE A 5 -29.37 -0.84 -44.45
C ILE A 5 -28.05 -0.36 -43.82
N ASP A 6 -27.02 -0.10 -44.62
CA ASP A 6 -25.73 0.40 -44.15
C ASP A 6 -25.86 1.79 -43.50
N ASN A 7 -26.69 2.67 -44.06
CA ASN A 7 -26.94 3.99 -43.46
C ASN A 7 -27.70 3.90 -42.13
N ILE A 8 -28.66 3.00 -42.00
CA ILE A 8 -29.39 2.78 -40.74
C ILE A 8 -28.45 2.18 -39.69
N ALA A 9 -27.58 1.24 -40.08
CA ALA A 9 -26.59 0.65 -39.19
C ALA A 9 -25.58 1.69 -38.69
N ASN A 10 -25.06 2.55 -39.58
CA ASN A 10 -24.14 3.63 -39.20
C ASN A 10 -24.79 4.66 -38.27
N TRP A 11 -26.08 4.96 -38.47
CA TRP A 11 -26.84 5.84 -37.58
C TRP A 11 -27.06 5.23 -36.19
N LEU A 12 -27.38 3.93 -36.13
CA LEU A 12 -27.54 3.19 -34.87
C LEU A 12 -26.22 3.07 -34.10
N VAL A 13 -25.11 2.83 -34.79
CA VAL A 13 -23.76 2.82 -34.20
C VAL A 13 -23.42 4.20 -33.64
N GLY A 14 -23.67 5.27 -34.41
CA GLY A 14 -23.45 6.64 -33.94
C GLY A 14 -24.30 7.04 -32.74
N LEU A 15 -25.53 6.52 -32.62
CA LEU A 15 -26.37 6.72 -31.44
C LEU A 15 -25.86 5.95 -30.22
N LYS A 16 -25.39 4.70 -30.42
CA LYS A 16 -24.82 3.88 -29.36
C LYS A 16 -23.52 4.48 -28.83
N GLU A 17 -22.63 4.91 -29.71
CA GLU A 17 -21.38 5.58 -29.34
C GLU A 17 -21.61 6.89 -28.59
N ARG A 18 -22.61 7.71 -29.01
CA ARG A 18 -23.01 8.90 -28.27
C ARG A 18 -23.57 8.57 -26.90
N LYS A 19 -24.39 7.51 -26.78
CA LYS A 19 -24.92 7.05 -25.50
C LYS A 19 -23.80 6.57 -24.57
N ASP A 20 -22.87 5.77 -25.06
CA ASP A 20 -21.75 5.24 -24.28
C ASP A 20 -20.79 6.36 -23.85
N THR A 21 -20.61 7.38 -24.69
CA THR A 21 -19.83 8.59 -24.34
C THR A 21 -20.54 9.40 -23.24
N ILE A 22 -21.86 9.59 -23.32
CA ILE A 22 -22.66 10.28 -22.30
C ILE A 22 -22.67 9.50 -20.98
N ASP A 23 -22.77 8.16 -21.02
CA ASP A 23 -22.72 7.32 -19.83
C ASP A 23 -21.33 7.33 -19.19
N GLN A 24 -20.25 7.33 -19.99
CA GLN A 24 -18.90 7.52 -19.47
C GLN A 24 -18.68 8.91 -18.89
N ASP A 25 -19.17 9.97 -19.55
CA ASP A 25 -19.02 11.35 -19.07
C ASP A 25 -19.84 11.60 -17.80
N THR A 26 -21.07 11.10 -17.72
CA THR A 26 -21.90 11.22 -16.51
C THR A 26 -21.33 10.39 -15.36
N THR A 27 -20.89 9.16 -15.60
CA THR A 27 -20.23 8.35 -14.55
C THR A 27 -18.90 8.92 -14.11
N THR A 28 -18.15 9.55 -15.02
CA THR A 28 -16.89 10.26 -14.73
C THR A 28 -17.15 11.55 -13.96
N PHE A 29 -18.19 12.31 -14.34
CA PHE A 29 -18.63 13.54 -13.66
C PHE A 29 -19.15 13.27 -12.25
N LEU A 30 -19.92 12.20 -12.06
CA LEU A 30 -20.40 11.75 -10.74
C LEU A 30 -19.24 11.24 -9.85
N LYS A 31 -18.21 10.62 -10.45
CA LYS A 31 -17.01 10.15 -9.74
C LYS A 31 -16.02 11.25 -9.39
N ARG A 32 -15.92 12.33 -10.18
CA ARG A 32 -15.07 13.49 -9.87
C ARG A 32 -15.73 14.33 -8.77
N GLY A 33 -15.06 14.50 -7.63
CA GLY A 33 -15.41 15.55 -6.66
C GLY A 33 -16.64 15.33 -5.76
N ASN A 34 -17.19 14.11 -5.66
CA ASN A 34 -18.40 13.84 -4.86
C ASN A 34 -19.68 14.53 -5.39
N ASN A 35 -19.70 14.89 -6.68
CA ASN A 35 -20.83 15.58 -7.35
C ASN A 35 -22.13 14.79 -7.28
N PHE A 36 -22.07 13.48 -7.07
CA PHE A 36 -23.24 12.64 -6.81
C PHE A 36 -24.06 13.13 -5.62
N LEU A 37 -23.40 13.50 -4.51
CA LEU A 37 -24.08 13.95 -3.29
C LEU A 37 -24.80 15.29 -3.51
N LEU A 38 -24.20 16.18 -4.31
CA LEU A 38 -24.80 17.47 -4.70
C LEU A 38 -26.04 17.30 -5.58
N VAL A 39 -25.96 16.47 -6.63
CA VAL A 39 -27.09 16.22 -7.53
C VAL A 39 -28.25 15.55 -6.78
N TRP A 40 -27.95 14.59 -5.90
CA TRP A 40 -28.95 13.92 -5.06
C TRP A 40 -29.58 14.90 -4.06
N SER A 41 -28.77 15.76 -3.43
CA SER A 41 -29.25 16.78 -2.50
C SER A 41 -30.20 17.77 -3.17
N LEU A 42 -29.96 18.16 -4.42
CA LEU A 42 -30.86 19.06 -5.15
C LEU A 42 -32.20 18.39 -5.45
N PHE A 43 -32.17 17.16 -5.95
CA PHE A 43 -33.38 16.43 -6.32
C PHE A 43 -34.25 16.06 -5.10
N PHE A 44 -33.64 15.54 -4.04
CA PHE A 44 -34.38 15.20 -2.83
C PHE A 44 -34.73 16.43 -2.00
N GLY A 45 -33.88 17.46 -1.99
CA GLY A 45 -34.16 18.71 -1.31
C GLY A 45 -35.46 19.36 -1.79
N SER A 46 -35.75 19.35 -3.09
CA SER A 46 -37.03 19.88 -3.60
C SER A 46 -38.26 19.12 -3.09
N ILE A 47 -38.14 17.80 -2.86
CA ILE A 47 -39.23 16.97 -2.32
C ILE A 47 -39.48 17.33 -0.85
N PHE A 48 -38.43 17.50 -0.05
CA PHE A 48 -38.56 17.87 1.36
C PHE A 48 -39.09 19.30 1.55
N ILE A 49 -38.70 20.24 0.67
CA ILE A 49 -39.27 21.59 0.63
C ILE A 49 -40.76 21.54 0.29
N TYR A 50 -41.16 20.73 -0.71
CA TYR A 50 -42.57 20.54 -1.05
C TYR A 50 -43.38 20.04 0.15
N PHE A 51 -42.90 19.00 0.84
CA PHE A 51 -43.58 18.49 2.05
C PHE A 51 -43.66 19.52 3.18
N SER A 52 -42.61 20.32 3.36
CA SER A 52 -42.59 21.41 4.35
C SER A 52 -43.67 22.46 4.06
N VAL A 53 -43.81 22.87 2.79
CA VAL A 53 -44.83 23.84 2.35
C VAL A 53 -46.23 23.26 2.48
N ASP A 54 -46.45 22.02 2.05
CA ASP A 54 -47.75 21.34 2.18
C ASP A 54 -48.20 21.22 3.65
N LEU A 55 -47.28 20.86 4.55
CA LEU A 55 -47.53 20.82 6.00
C LEU A 55 -47.85 22.20 6.57
N TYR A 56 -47.17 23.24 6.11
CA TYR A 56 -47.44 24.61 6.54
C TYR A 56 -48.83 25.07 6.10
N LEU A 57 -49.21 24.78 4.86
CA LEU A 57 -50.52 25.16 4.31
C LEU A 57 -51.67 24.40 4.96
N LYS A 58 -51.46 23.16 5.41
CA LYS A 58 -52.49 22.34 6.09
C LYS A 58 -52.69 22.71 7.55
N ASP A 59 -51.60 22.81 8.30
CA ASP A 59 -51.68 22.94 9.76
C ASP A 59 -51.50 24.38 10.27
N GLY A 60 -50.97 25.29 9.43
CA GLY A 60 -50.64 26.67 9.80
C GLY A 60 -49.53 26.81 10.85
N LYS A 61 -48.99 25.68 11.35
CA LYS A 61 -47.99 25.63 12.42
C LYS A 61 -46.58 25.58 11.83
N LEU A 62 -45.82 26.65 12.04
CA LEU A 62 -44.42 26.78 11.65
C LEU A 62 -43.51 25.67 12.18
N LEU A 63 -43.76 25.18 13.41
CA LEU A 63 -42.94 24.11 13.99
C LEU A 63 -43.09 22.79 13.24
N SER A 64 -44.32 22.41 12.87
CA SER A 64 -44.59 21.16 12.15
C SER A 64 -44.00 21.19 10.74
N SER A 65 -44.04 22.35 10.07
CA SER A 65 -43.50 22.51 8.72
C SER A 65 -41.98 22.44 8.66
N LEU A 66 -41.27 22.68 9.76
CA LEU A 66 -39.81 22.55 9.83
C LEU A 66 -39.32 21.10 9.96
N ILE A 67 -40.18 20.17 10.39
CA ILE A 67 -39.81 18.77 10.64
C ILE A 67 -39.19 18.09 9.41
N PRO A 68 -39.79 18.18 8.19
CA PRO A 68 -39.21 17.58 7.00
C PRO A 68 -37.82 18.15 6.65
N LEU A 69 -37.62 19.45 6.85
CA LEU A 69 -36.35 20.11 6.57
C LEU A 69 -35.25 19.67 7.54
N LEU A 70 -35.56 19.57 8.84
CA LEU A 70 -34.64 19.04 9.85
C LEU A 70 -34.24 17.60 9.54
N LEU A 71 -35.20 16.77 9.13
CA LEU A 71 -34.95 15.37 8.77
C LEU A 71 -34.02 15.28 7.55
N PHE A 72 -34.22 16.13 6.55
CA PHE A 72 -33.35 16.20 5.37
C PHE A 72 -31.90 16.59 5.72
N VAL A 73 -31.71 17.60 6.57
CA VAL A 73 -30.37 18.01 7.05
C VAL A 73 -29.68 16.86 7.77
N LEU A 74 -30.41 16.11 8.60
CA LEU A 74 -29.87 14.96 9.32
C LEU A 74 -29.43 13.83 8.37
N ILE A 75 -30.20 13.55 7.32
CA ILE A 75 -29.84 12.58 6.27
C ILE A 75 -28.56 13.01 5.55
N LEU A 76 -28.44 14.29 5.15
CA LEU A 76 -27.22 14.79 4.52
C LEU A 76 -26.00 14.65 5.43
N PHE A 77 -26.15 14.97 6.71
CA PHE A 77 -25.10 14.85 7.71
C PHE A 77 -24.60 13.40 7.85
N VAL A 78 -25.51 12.43 7.96
CA VAL A 78 -25.18 10.99 8.01
C VAL A 78 -24.49 10.53 6.73
N GLY A 79 -24.95 11.01 5.56
CA GLY A 79 -24.33 10.72 4.27
C GLY A 79 -22.88 11.18 4.17
N VAL A 80 -22.60 12.43 4.58
CA VAL A 80 -21.25 13.00 4.59
C VAL A 80 -20.33 12.26 5.56
N ILE A 81 -20.79 11.95 6.77
CA ILE A 81 -20.02 11.18 7.76
C ILE A 81 -19.72 9.79 7.23
N SER A 82 -20.70 9.12 6.62
CA SER A 82 -20.54 7.77 6.09
C SER A 82 -19.52 7.72 4.95
N ASP A 83 -19.51 8.71 4.06
CA ASP A 83 -18.51 8.82 2.99
C ASP A 83 -17.11 9.09 3.56
N ALA A 84 -16.98 10.02 4.51
CA ALA A 84 -15.71 10.30 5.20
C ALA A 84 -15.19 9.06 5.95
N TYR A 85 -16.07 8.32 6.62
CA TYR A 85 -15.76 7.06 7.28
C TYR A 85 -15.31 5.99 6.28
N ARG A 86 -16.03 5.80 5.17
CA ARG A 86 -15.64 4.86 4.10
C ARG A 86 -14.30 5.23 3.48
N LYS A 87 -14.01 6.51 3.28
CA LYS A 87 -12.70 6.99 2.80
C LYS A 87 -11.59 6.67 3.78
N LYS A 88 -11.77 6.97 5.08
CA LYS A 88 -10.82 6.61 6.14
C LYS A 88 -10.62 5.09 6.25
N LEU A 89 -11.69 4.30 6.13
CA LEU A 89 -11.63 2.84 6.17
C LEU A 89 -10.90 2.26 4.95
N LYS A 90 -11.17 2.78 3.74
CA LYS A 90 -10.45 2.40 2.51
C LYS A 90 -8.97 2.77 2.58
N GLN A 91 -8.63 3.92 3.16
CA GLN A 91 -7.24 4.35 3.36
C GLN A 91 -6.54 3.46 4.40
N ARG A 92 -7.22 3.11 5.50
CA ARG A 92 -6.74 2.14 6.48
C ARG A 92 -6.50 0.78 5.81
N ASN A 93 -7.49 0.21 5.12
CA ASN A 93 -7.38 -1.08 4.43
C ASN A 93 -6.37 -1.11 3.27
N ARG A 94 -6.08 0.03 2.63
CA ARG A 94 -4.96 0.14 1.67
C ARG A 94 -3.61 0.02 2.37
N ASN A 95 -3.46 0.59 3.57
CA ASN A 95 -2.26 0.44 4.39
C ASN A 95 -2.18 -0.94 5.09
N THR A 96 -3.31 -1.61 5.33
CA THR A 96 -3.36 -2.96 5.91
C THR A 96 -3.17 -4.10 4.90
N ARG A 97 -2.92 -3.82 3.60
CA ARG A 97 -2.46 -4.86 2.66
C ARG A 97 -1.03 -5.29 3.04
N MET A 98 -0.96 -6.17 4.04
CA MET A 98 0.23 -6.83 4.59
C MET A 98 1.34 -5.86 5.03
N LYS A 99 1.12 -5.15 6.14
CA LYS A 99 2.22 -4.56 6.91
C LYS A 99 3.18 -5.71 7.27
N LEU A 100 4.43 -5.62 6.82
CA LEU A 100 5.47 -6.55 7.23
C LEU A 100 5.66 -6.36 8.74
N VAL A 101 5.31 -7.38 9.52
CA VAL A 101 5.37 -7.31 10.99
C VAL A 101 6.79 -7.55 11.47
N GLY A 102 7.47 -8.55 10.93
CA GLY A 102 8.88 -8.83 11.12
C GLY A 102 9.40 -9.76 10.01
N PHE A 103 10.70 -10.07 10.01
CA PHE A 103 11.21 -11.15 9.16
C PHE A 103 10.86 -12.51 9.75
N ASN A 104 10.87 -12.62 11.08
CA ASN A 104 10.46 -13.78 11.87
C ASN A 104 11.14 -15.05 11.37
N MET A 105 12.47 -14.99 11.26
CA MET A 105 13.32 -16.10 10.85
C MET A 105 13.32 -17.17 11.94
N ASP A 106 13.24 -18.44 11.55
CA ASP A 106 13.27 -19.58 12.48
C ASP A 106 14.72 -20.01 12.79
N PHE A 107 15.55 -19.03 13.16
CA PHE A 107 16.95 -19.26 13.50
C PHE A 107 17.12 -19.15 15.01
N ASN A 108 17.84 -20.12 15.57
CA ASN A 108 18.30 -19.99 16.95
C ASN A 108 19.52 -19.05 17.02
N GLU A 109 19.83 -18.62 18.24
CA GLU A 109 20.91 -17.67 18.52
C GLU A 109 22.28 -18.14 17.95
N ARG A 110 22.61 -19.43 18.10
CA ARG A 110 23.89 -19.98 17.60
C ARG A 110 24.02 -19.89 16.09
N ILE A 111 22.93 -20.10 15.35
CA ILE A 111 22.90 -19.94 13.88
C ILE A 111 23.15 -18.48 13.53
N LEU A 112 22.48 -17.56 14.22
CA LEU A 112 22.65 -16.13 13.99
C LEU A 112 24.06 -15.65 14.32
N GLU A 113 24.67 -16.12 15.41
CA GLU A 113 26.06 -15.81 15.77
C GLU A 113 27.03 -16.29 14.68
N ARG A 114 26.82 -17.49 14.14
CA ARG A 114 27.65 -18.03 13.07
C ARG A 114 27.57 -17.23 11.77
N ILE A 115 26.46 -16.55 11.51
CA ILE A 115 26.30 -15.65 10.36
C ILE A 115 26.84 -14.25 10.69
N PHE A 116 26.53 -13.74 11.89
CA PHE A 116 26.90 -12.40 12.34
C PHE A 116 28.41 -12.22 12.48
N ASN A 117 29.10 -13.17 13.11
CA ASN A 117 30.53 -13.05 13.42
C ASN A 117 31.40 -12.90 12.15
N PRO A 118 31.20 -13.68 11.08
CA PRO A 118 31.87 -13.43 9.80
C PRO A 118 31.48 -12.09 9.18
N LEU A 119 30.20 -11.69 9.21
CA LEU A 119 29.78 -10.40 8.66
C LEU A 119 30.46 -9.20 9.34
N ILE A 120 30.74 -9.28 10.64
CA ILE A 120 31.53 -8.29 11.37
C ILE A 120 33.03 -8.42 11.05
N ARG A 121 33.58 -9.65 11.13
CA ARG A 121 35.01 -9.92 10.88
C ARG A 121 35.48 -9.41 9.51
N TYR A 122 34.64 -9.53 8.49
CA TYR A 122 34.92 -9.06 7.14
C TYR A 122 34.37 -7.64 6.86
N GLU A 123 34.00 -6.90 7.92
CA GLU A 123 33.60 -5.49 7.87
C GLU A 123 32.37 -5.19 6.98
N TYR A 124 31.51 -6.19 6.76
CA TYR A 124 30.26 -5.99 6.02
C TYR A 124 29.19 -5.33 6.87
N LEU A 125 29.14 -5.67 8.16
CA LEU A 125 28.36 -4.96 9.18
C LEU A 125 29.26 -3.98 9.93
N ASP A 126 28.72 -2.81 10.25
CA ASP A 126 29.40 -1.81 11.08
C ASP A 126 29.28 -2.21 12.55
N GLU A 127 30.37 -2.70 13.13
CA GLU A 127 30.45 -3.14 14.54
C GLU A 127 30.15 -2.01 15.54
N ASN A 128 30.38 -0.75 15.16
CA ASN A 128 30.12 0.39 16.05
C ASN A 128 28.63 0.74 16.13
N LEU A 129 27.84 0.35 15.13
CA LEU A 129 26.42 0.67 15.02
C LEU A 129 25.52 -0.57 15.15
N THR A 130 26.05 -1.75 14.88
CA THR A 130 25.31 -3.02 14.84
C THR A 130 25.92 -4.00 15.82
N THR A 131 25.23 -4.21 16.94
CA THR A 131 25.56 -5.27 17.89
C THR A 131 24.90 -6.59 17.49
N PHE A 132 25.35 -7.70 18.08
CA PHE A 132 24.69 -8.99 17.88
C PHE A 132 23.20 -8.95 18.29
N GLY A 133 22.88 -8.24 19.39
CA GLY A 133 21.48 -8.05 19.82
C GLY A 133 20.65 -7.36 18.74
N HIS A 134 21.19 -6.32 18.09
CA HIS A 134 20.48 -5.68 16.97
C HIS A 134 20.23 -6.65 15.81
N PHE A 135 21.23 -7.47 15.49
CA PHE A 135 21.13 -8.49 14.45
C PHE A 135 20.06 -9.54 14.79
N HIS A 136 20.08 -10.06 16.01
CA HIS A 136 19.08 -11.00 16.50
C HIS A 136 17.67 -10.41 16.41
N ASP A 137 17.46 -9.22 16.99
CA ASP A 137 16.14 -8.60 17.06
C ASP A 137 15.55 -8.38 15.66
N VAL A 138 16.32 -7.79 14.73
CA VAL A 138 15.85 -7.51 13.37
C VAL A 138 15.48 -8.79 12.62
N MET A 139 16.21 -9.89 12.85
CA MET A 139 16.01 -11.12 12.10
C MET A 139 14.88 -11.99 12.67
N VAL A 140 14.64 -11.95 13.98
CA VAL A 140 13.74 -12.90 14.67
C VAL A 140 12.47 -12.25 15.21
N LEU A 141 12.56 -11.03 15.77
CA LEU A 141 11.46 -10.39 16.49
C LEU A 141 10.55 -9.58 15.55
N ASP A 142 9.36 -9.27 16.05
CA ASP A 142 8.46 -8.34 15.39
C ASP A 142 9.00 -6.90 15.49
N PHE A 143 8.89 -6.12 14.41
CA PHE A 143 9.53 -4.81 14.29
C PHE A 143 9.00 -3.74 15.25
N ASP A 144 7.86 -3.98 15.90
CA ASP A 144 7.28 -3.13 16.95
C ASP A 144 7.74 -3.48 18.36
N GLU A 145 8.41 -4.62 18.56
CA GLU A 145 8.99 -5.02 19.85
C GLU A 145 10.37 -4.37 20.11
N HIS A 146 11.03 -3.86 19.07
CA HIS A 146 12.38 -3.33 19.18
C HIS A 146 12.66 -2.15 18.21
N VAL A 147 13.64 -1.31 18.59
CA VAL A 147 14.09 -0.17 17.77
C VAL A 147 15.35 -0.47 16.96
N SER A 148 15.92 -1.67 17.12
CA SER A 148 17.18 -2.11 16.51
C SER A 148 17.15 -2.03 14.98
N VAL A 149 18.30 -1.70 14.40
CA VAL A 149 18.55 -1.55 12.96
C VAL A 149 19.93 -2.12 12.60
N LEU A 150 20.12 -2.50 11.35
CA LEU A 150 21.39 -3.04 10.85
C LEU A 150 22.06 -2.05 9.90
N HIS A 151 23.33 -1.78 10.15
CA HIS A 151 24.16 -0.89 9.34
C HIS A 151 25.22 -1.70 8.60
N PHE A 152 25.11 -1.73 7.28
CA PHE A 152 26.07 -2.35 6.38
C PHE A 152 27.04 -1.32 5.79
N SER A 153 28.31 -1.72 5.65
CA SER A 153 29.42 -0.90 5.15
C SER A 153 29.90 -1.33 3.75
N CYS A 154 29.33 -2.39 3.18
CA CYS A 154 29.68 -2.92 1.87
C CYS A 154 29.07 -2.14 0.69
N THR A 155 29.41 -2.52 -0.54
CA THR A 155 28.77 -1.96 -1.74
C THR A 155 27.31 -2.41 -1.86
N GLN A 156 26.50 -1.71 -2.66
CA GLN A 156 25.10 -2.10 -2.86
C GLN A 156 24.94 -3.45 -3.58
N ALA A 157 25.88 -3.83 -4.44
CA ALA A 157 25.86 -5.12 -5.11
C ALA A 157 26.14 -6.27 -4.14
N GLU A 158 27.16 -6.12 -3.30
CA GLU A 158 27.50 -7.07 -2.23
C GLU A 158 26.36 -7.19 -1.22
N LEU A 159 25.78 -6.06 -0.78
CA LEU A 159 24.64 -6.08 0.14
C LEU A 159 23.46 -6.84 -0.43
N LYS A 160 23.14 -6.64 -1.72
CA LYS A 160 22.07 -7.39 -2.38
C LYS A 160 22.32 -8.89 -2.27
N TYR A 161 23.54 -9.34 -2.58
CA TYR A 161 23.90 -10.75 -2.54
C TYR A 161 23.76 -11.34 -1.13
N ILE A 162 24.28 -10.63 -0.11
CA ILE A 162 24.15 -11.03 1.31
C ILE A 162 22.68 -11.16 1.70
N LEU A 163 21.84 -10.16 1.39
CA LEU A 163 20.41 -10.18 1.74
C LEU A 163 19.66 -11.31 1.03
N GLU A 164 20.03 -11.63 -0.21
CA GLU A 164 19.41 -12.72 -0.97
C GLU A 164 19.74 -14.11 -0.39
N LYS A 165 20.82 -14.28 0.39
CA LYS A 165 21.10 -15.54 1.09
C LYS A 165 20.07 -15.90 2.15
N PHE A 166 19.34 -14.93 2.68
CA PHE A 166 18.28 -15.22 3.65
C PHE A 166 16.98 -15.70 3.00
N LYS A 167 16.78 -15.46 1.70
CA LYS A 167 15.54 -15.75 0.97
C LYS A 167 15.08 -17.22 1.04
N PRO A 168 15.95 -18.24 0.92
CA PRO A 168 15.52 -19.64 0.99
C PRO A 168 14.88 -20.01 2.33
N PHE A 169 15.23 -19.32 3.41
CA PHE A 169 14.80 -19.67 4.77
C PHE A 169 13.46 -19.04 5.18
N LYS A 170 12.91 -18.12 4.37
CA LYS A 170 11.60 -17.50 4.66
C LYS A 170 10.84 -17.16 3.39
N LYS A 171 9.66 -17.78 3.24
CA LYS A 171 8.77 -17.49 2.11
C LYS A 171 8.33 -16.02 2.13
N GLY A 172 8.50 -15.34 1.00
CA GLY A 172 8.13 -13.93 0.84
C GLY A 172 9.20 -12.95 1.34
N LEU A 173 10.33 -13.43 1.85
CA LEU A 173 11.49 -12.61 2.14
C LEU A 173 12.25 -12.33 0.84
N GLY A 174 12.25 -11.06 0.43
CA GLY A 174 13.00 -10.59 -0.74
C GLY A 174 13.39 -9.13 -0.55
N LEU A 175 14.05 -8.53 -1.55
CA LEU A 175 14.53 -7.14 -1.45
C LEU A 175 13.43 -6.14 -1.08
N ALA A 176 12.22 -6.32 -1.62
CA ALA A 176 11.07 -5.49 -1.26
C ALA A 176 10.59 -5.68 0.18
N ALA A 177 10.83 -6.83 0.81
CA ALA A 177 10.57 -7.03 2.24
C ALA A 177 11.63 -6.31 3.08
N PHE A 178 12.91 -6.45 2.71
CA PHE A 178 14.00 -5.73 3.39
C PHE A 178 13.83 -4.20 3.29
N GLU A 179 13.47 -3.67 2.13
CA GLU A 179 13.17 -2.24 1.96
C GLU A 179 11.97 -1.81 2.80
N ARG A 180 10.85 -2.56 2.75
CA ARG A 180 9.65 -2.25 3.54
C ARG A 180 9.86 -2.35 5.05
N SER A 181 10.86 -3.10 5.52
CA SER A 181 11.17 -3.19 6.95
C SER A 181 11.61 -1.86 7.54
N GLY A 182 12.30 -1.01 6.75
CA GLY A 182 12.95 0.19 7.27
C GLY A 182 14.07 -0.08 8.29
N LYS A 183 14.53 -1.33 8.42
CA LYS A 183 15.54 -1.75 9.42
C LYS A 183 16.96 -1.90 8.87
N ILE A 184 17.15 -1.83 7.55
CA ILE A 184 18.43 -2.08 6.89
C ILE A 184 18.98 -0.80 6.27
N TYR A 185 20.18 -0.41 6.70
CA TYR A 185 20.93 0.74 6.21
C TYR A 185 22.21 0.29 5.51
N ASN A 186 22.57 0.98 4.44
CA ASN A 186 23.88 0.88 3.79
C ASN A 186 24.55 2.25 3.81
N LYS A 187 25.72 2.36 4.44
CA LYS A 187 26.51 3.60 4.53
C LYS A 187 25.66 4.81 4.94
N GLY A 188 24.85 4.62 5.98
CA GLY A 188 23.97 5.65 6.57
C GLY A 188 22.67 5.95 5.81
N LYS A 189 22.36 5.23 4.72
CA LYS A 189 21.11 5.40 3.96
C LYS A 189 20.25 4.15 4.01
N LEU A 190 18.93 4.31 4.12
CA LEU A 190 18.00 3.21 3.92
C LEU A 190 18.19 2.60 2.53
N ILE A 191 18.13 1.28 2.47
CA ILE A 191 18.23 0.57 1.21
C ILE A 191 16.98 0.77 0.35
N SER A 192 17.12 0.62 -0.96
CA SER A 192 15.99 0.44 -1.88
C SER A 192 16.23 -0.78 -2.75
N ALA A 193 15.21 -1.61 -2.94
CA ALA A 193 15.30 -2.80 -3.78
C ALA A 193 15.72 -2.45 -5.22
N GLU A 194 15.29 -1.28 -5.71
CA GLU A 194 15.65 -0.78 -7.03
C GLU A 194 17.14 -0.43 -7.11
N SER A 195 17.68 0.29 -6.11
CA SER A 195 19.09 0.70 -6.13
C SER A 195 20.02 -0.50 -6.01
N LEU A 196 19.69 -1.45 -5.13
CA LEU A 196 20.41 -2.71 -4.97
C LEU A 196 20.45 -3.51 -6.27
N SER A 197 19.29 -3.66 -6.93
CA SER A 197 19.18 -4.41 -8.19
C SER A 197 19.96 -3.75 -9.33
N LYS A 198 19.86 -2.42 -9.47
CA LYS A 198 20.63 -1.66 -10.47
C LYS A 198 22.13 -1.77 -10.25
N SER A 199 22.58 -1.63 -9.00
CA SER A 199 24.01 -1.74 -8.66
C SER A 199 24.56 -3.12 -8.98
N TYR A 200 23.83 -4.18 -8.62
CA TYR A 200 24.23 -5.56 -8.90
C TYR A 200 24.35 -5.85 -10.40
N ASN A 201 23.41 -5.36 -11.21
CA ASN A 201 23.46 -5.58 -12.66
C ASN A 201 24.62 -4.81 -13.33
N LYS A 202 24.97 -3.65 -12.78
CA LYS A 202 26.06 -2.81 -13.32
C LYS A 202 27.43 -3.34 -12.92
N ASN A 203 27.59 -3.64 -11.63
CA ASN A 203 28.83 -4.06 -11.01
C ASN A 203 28.54 -5.28 -10.12
N PRO A 204 28.38 -6.49 -10.69
CA PRO A 204 28.14 -7.68 -9.90
C PRO A 204 29.34 -7.97 -8.99
N PRO A 205 29.14 -8.63 -7.83
CA PRO A 205 30.23 -9.04 -6.97
C PRO A 205 31.19 -10.01 -7.68
N THR A 206 32.42 -10.10 -7.19
CA THR A 206 33.38 -11.08 -7.70
C THR A 206 33.00 -12.49 -7.22
N LYS A 207 33.43 -13.52 -7.96
CA LYS A 207 33.25 -14.92 -7.53
C LYS A 207 33.91 -15.21 -6.17
N GLU A 208 35.03 -14.56 -5.88
CA GLU A 208 35.70 -14.68 -4.58
C GLU A 208 34.81 -14.19 -3.44
N PHE A 209 34.17 -13.03 -3.63
CA PHE A 209 33.19 -12.51 -2.68
C PHE A 209 32.00 -13.46 -2.55
N GLU A 210 31.43 -13.93 -3.66
CA GLU A 210 30.29 -14.84 -3.65
C GLU A 210 30.62 -16.12 -2.86
N ASN A 211 31.73 -16.78 -3.17
CA ASN A 211 32.18 -17.98 -2.47
C ASN A 211 32.41 -17.73 -0.96
N LEU A 212 32.95 -16.57 -0.61
CA LEU A 212 33.14 -16.19 0.78
C LEU A 212 31.81 -16.05 1.51
N ILE A 213 30.85 -15.33 0.94
CA ILE A 213 29.52 -15.19 1.53
C ILE A 213 28.82 -16.55 1.64
N ASP A 214 28.94 -17.41 0.63
CA ASP A 214 28.35 -18.74 0.61
C ASP A 214 28.85 -19.58 1.80
N SER A 215 30.16 -19.51 2.09
CA SER A 215 30.77 -20.18 3.23
C SER A 215 30.18 -19.78 4.59
N PHE A 216 29.57 -18.60 4.71
CA PHE A 216 28.91 -18.17 5.94
C PHE A 216 27.59 -18.91 6.17
N PHE A 217 27.02 -19.52 5.14
CA PHE A 217 25.74 -20.22 5.17
C PHE A 217 25.86 -21.72 4.89
N ASP A 218 27.03 -22.22 4.46
CA ASP A 218 27.26 -23.64 4.11
C ASP A 218 26.81 -24.61 5.22
N PHE A 219 26.99 -24.24 6.50
CA PHE A 219 26.58 -25.07 7.64
C PHE A 219 25.06 -25.29 7.75
N LEU A 220 24.25 -24.54 7.00
CA LEU A 220 22.80 -24.69 6.92
C LEU A 220 22.37 -25.71 5.85
N GLY A 221 23.28 -26.13 4.97
CA GLY A 221 23.05 -27.19 3.97
C GLY A 221 23.19 -28.61 4.54
N ASP A 222 23.77 -28.75 5.73
CA ASP A 222 23.98 -30.03 6.44
C ASP A 222 22.84 -30.36 7.43
N ILE A 223 21.68 -29.69 7.33
CA ILE A 223 20.50 -29.86 8.21
C ILE A 223 19.33 -30.48 7.45
#